data_AF-A0A9W7CVT6-F1
#
_entry.id   AF-A0A9W7CVT6-F1
#
_cell.length_a   1.000
_cell.length_b   1.000
_cell.length_c   1.000
_cell.angle_alpha   90.00
_cell.angle_beta   90.00
_cell.angle_gamma   90.00
#
_symmetry.space_group_name_H-M   'P 1'
#
loop_
_entity.id
_entity.type
_entity.pdbx_description
1 polymer ?
#
loop_
_entity_poly.entity_id
_entity_poly.type
_entity_poly.pdbx_seq_one_letter_code
_entity_poly.pdbx_strand_id
1 'polypeptide(L)'
;MESAAGCPICGKSGGLKRCGACKAVGYCSRQHQRLHWRAHRATCRQSTQLQSVSRSSAVVIVVEIKSGQGDGLTNPMVQHLFDSLFEAKSYVQERLGYSRLDEMKELTEMPFLTKFMRFSSAWLYVNPRCNVFAPLADKLAFQRVQPLLQRLQQLHLIDDDSEQEKEETKYYCYGPNGAVELNAMVIFFGCSIPDGFSRFLNARGDSFFIGTTAQHQPVTSNILWGAANFLRDAMGCYSDSDMAEEKRNDVFVKWGWQYSRGTWQPASGDDRINLYETNPFRCAVGWPVVDHRDERF
;
A
#
# COMPACT_ATOMS: atom_id res chain seq x y z
N MET A 1 -27.51 -13.31 24.82
CA MET A 1 -27.54 -14.71 25.31
C MET A 1 -26.19 -15.33 25.01
N GLU A 2 -25.30 -15.40 26.01
CA GLU A 2 -23.96 -16.01 25.86
C GLU A 2 -24.08 -17.54 25.78
N SER A 3 -23.68 -18.13 24.65
CA SER A 3 -23.59 -19.58 24.54
C SER A 3 -22.34 -20.09 25.27
N ALA A 4 -22.53 -20.77 26.40
CA ALA A 4 -21.48 -21.50 27.08
C ALA A 4 -20.96 -22.64 26.19
N ALA A 5 -19.85 -22.39 25.48
CA ALA A 5 -19.30 -23.30 24.48
C ALA A 5 -18.71 -24.57 25.13
N GLY A 6 -19.43 -25.69 25.01
CA GLY A 6 -18.96 -27.03 25.35
C GLY A 6 -17.89 -27.56 24.38
N CYS A 7 -17.34 -28.74 24.67
CA CYS A 7 -16.39 -29.39 23.78
C CYS A 7 -17.03 -29.70 22.41
N PRO A 8 -16.47 -29.24 21.27
CA PRO A 8 -17.09 -29.43 19.95
C PRO A 8 -17.24 -30.88 19.49
N ILE A 9 -16.55 -31.81 20.15
CA ILE A 9 -16.54 -33.23 19.79
C ILE A 9 -17.54 -34.04 20.62
N CYS A 10 -17.75 -33.69 21.89
CA CYS A 10 -18.58 -34.49 22.80
C CYS A 10 -19.61 -33.69 23.62
N GLY A 11 -19.70 -32.38 23.42
CA GLY A 11 -20.66 -31.49 24.10
C GLY A 11 -20.38 -31.23 25.58
N LYS A 12 -19.36 -31.85 26.19
CA LYS A 12 -19.05 -31.66 27.63
C LYS A 12 -18.75 -30.19 27.95
N SER A 13 -19.42 -29.63 28.96
CA SER A 13 -19.30 -28.20 29.33
C SER A 13 -18.36 -27.92 30.51
N GLY A 14 -17.84 -28.96 31.20
CA GLY A 14 -16.98 -28.84 32.38
C GLY A 14 -15.58 -29.40 32.17
N GLY A 15 -14.57 -28.77 32.80
CA GLY A 15 -13.17 -29.22 32.77
C GLY A 15 -12.47 -29.04 31.41
N LEU A 16 -12.84 -28.01 30.65
CA LEU A 16 -12.32 -27.76 29.31
C LEU A 16 -10.98 -27.04 29.33
N LYS A 17 -10.01 -27.59 28.60
CA LYS A 17 -8.73 -26.94 28.31
C LYS A 17 -8.88 -26.15 27.01
N ARG A 18 -8.69 -24.83 27.09
CA ARG A 18 -8.74 -23.94 25.93
C ARG A 18 -7.57 -24.22 24.98
N CYS A 19 -7.80 -24.00 23.68
CA CYS A 19 -6.74 -24.05 22.67
C CYS A 19 -5.58 -23.12 23.07
N GLY A 20 -4.35 -23.63 23.08
CA GLY A 20 -3.18 -22.83 23.49
C GLY A 20 -2.87 -21.66 22.56
N ALA A 21 -3.28 -21.73 21.29
CA ALA A 21 -3.02 -20.70 20.29
C ALA A 21 -4.07 -19.57 20.33
N CYS A 22 -5.33 -19.88 20.04
CA CYS A 22 -6.39 -18.86 19.92
C CYS A 22 -7.24 -18.66 21.19
N LYS A 23 -7.14 -19.56 22.19
CA LYS A 23 -7.95 -19.58 23.42
C LYS A 23 -9.48 -19.57 23.23
N ALA A 24 -9.99 -19.61 21.99
CA ALA A 24 -11.40 -19.40 21.65
C ALA A 24 -12.27 -20.65 21.81
N VAL A 25 -11.68 -21.86 21.72
CA VAL A 25 -12.40 -23.13 21.80
C VAL A 25 -11.85 -23.98 22.95
N GLY A 26 -12.74 -24.60 23.73
CA GLY A 26 -12.41 -25.50 24.84
C GLY A 26 -12.55 -26.98 24.48
N TYR A 27 -11.61 -27.81 24.93
CA TYR A 27 -11.62 -29.26 24.72
C TYR A 27 -11.46 -30.00 26.05
N CYS A 28 -12.22 -31.07 26.27
CA CYS A 28 -12.05 -31.88 27.49
C CYS A 28 -10.75 -32.70 27.47
N SER A 29 -10.12 -32.89 26.31
CA SER A 29 -8.86 -33.63 26.15
C SER A 29 -8.06 -33.15 24.93
N ARG A 30 -6.75 -33.43 24.92
CA ARG A 30 -5.88 -33.20 23.75
C ARG A 30 -6.30 -34.03 22.53
N GLN A 31 -6.92 -35.18 22.75
CA GLN A 31 -7.44 -36.03 21.68
C GLN A 31 -8.57 -35.33 20.91
N HIS A 32 -9.53 -34.71 21.63
CA HIS A 32 -10.61 -33.95 21.00
C HIS A 32 -10.11 -32.70 20.28
N GLN A 33 -9.06 -32.05 20.80
CA GLN A 33 -8.40 -30.96 20.09
C GLN A 33 -7.79 -31.43 18.76
N ARG A 34 -7.11 -32.59 18.73
CA ARG A 34 -6.51 -33.15 17.50
C ARG A 34 -7.57 -33.56 16.48
N LEU A 35 -8.67 -34.16 16.92
CA LEU A 35 -9.80 -34.52 16.06
C LEU A 35 -10.45 -33.28 15.43
N HIS A 36 -10.68 -32.23 16.23
CA HIS A 36 -11.28 -30.98 15.75
C HIS A 36 -10.30 -30.12 14.93
N TRP A 37 -8.99 -30.41 14.95
CA TRP A 37 -7.97 -29.54 14.36
C TRP A 37 -8.20 -29.23 12.87
N ARG A 38 -8.65 -30.20 12.08
CA ARG A 38 -8.89 -29.98 10.63
C ARG A 38 -9.95 -28.91 10.37
N ALA A 39 -11.03 -28.87 11.17
CA ALA A 39 -12.08 -27.85 11.09
C ALA A 39 -11.65 -26.54 11.79
N HIS A 40 -10.96 -26.65 12.92
CA HIS A 40 -10.54 -25.50 13.71
C HIS A 40 -9.37 -24.71 13.12
N ARG A 41 -8.44 -25.32 12.37
CA ARG A 41 -7.17 -24.69 11.97
C ARG A 41 -7.34 -23.35 11.26
N ALA A 42 -8.35 -23.22 10.39
CA ALA A 42 -8.60 -21.99 9.63
C ALA A 42 -9.07 -20.87 10.57
N THR A 43 -10.07 -21.16 11.41
CA THR A 43 -10.60 -20.20 12.39
C THR A 43 -9.61 -19.91 13.51
N CYS A 44 -8.77 -20.87 13.89
CA CYS A 44 -7.67 -20.72 14.84
C CYS A 44 -6.65 -19.70 14.31
N ARG A 45 -6.22 -19.84 13.05
CA ARG A 45 -5.28 -18.91 12.41
C ARG A 45 -5.85 -17.49 12.29
N GLN A 46 -7.10 -17.35 11.86
CA GLN A 46 -7.79 -16.06 11.81
C GLN A 46 -7.88 -15.43 13.21
N SER A 47 -8.27 -16.22 14.22
CA SER A 47 -8.36 -15.73 15.60
C SER A 47 -7.00 -15.33 16.16
N THR A 48 -5.92 -16.06 15.85
CA THR A 48 -4.57 -15.67 16.26
C THR A 48 -4.06 -14.43 15.53
N GLN A 49 -4.46 -14.23 14.27
CA GLN A 49 -4.12 -13.04 13.50
C GLN A 49 -4.89 -11.80 14.00
N LEU A 50 -6.13 -11.99 14.45
CA LEU A 50 -6.93 -10.95 15.12
C LEU A 50 -6.44 -10.70 16.56
N GLN A 51 -6.00 -11.73 17.29
CA GLN A 51 -5.49 -11.61 18.66
C GLN A 51 -4.05 -11.11 18.74
N SER A 52 -3.23 -11.29 17.69
CA SER A 52 -1.91 -10.65 17.60
C SER A 52 -2.01 -9.13 17.39
N VAL A 53 -3.19 -8.63 17.00
CA VAL A 53 -3.50 -7.20 16.86
C VAL A 53 -4.07 -6.62 18.16
N SER A 54 -4.48 -7.44 19.14
CA SER A 54 -5.22 -7.00 20.32
C SER A 54 -4.40 -7.00 21.63
N ARG A 55 -3.15 -6.50 21.61
CA ARG A 55 -2.39 -6.17 22.84
C ARG A 55 -1.59 -4.86 22.78
N SER A 56 -1.96 -3.93 21.92
CA SER A 56 -1.67 -2.51 22.12
C SER A 56 -2.90 -1.71 21.74
N SER A 57 -3.19 -0.63 22.48
CA SER A 57 -4.02 0.48 22.02
C SER A 57 -3.37 1.18 20.81
N ALA A 58 -3.09 0.43 19.74
CA ALA A 58 -2.40 0.92 18.56
C ALA A 58 -3.41 1.64 17.68
N VAL A 59 -3.29 2.96 17.66
CA VAL A 59 -4.00 3.84 16.74
C VAL A 59 -3.74 3.36 15.31
N VAL A 60 -4.80 3.24 14.53
CA VAL A 60 -4.72 3.03 13.08
C VAL A 60 -4.79 4.39 12.40
N ILE A 61 -3.80 4.69 11.56
CA ILE A 61 -3.75 5.91 10.76
C ILE A 61 -4.11 5.56 9.32
N VAL A 62 -5.10 6.27 8.78
CA VAL A 62 -5.38 6.32 7.35
C VAL A 62 -4.86 7.64 6.81
N VAL A 63 -3.97 7.60 5.83
CA VAL A 63 -3.50 8.79 5.12
C VAL A 63 -4.32 8.94 3.85
N GLU A 64 -5.21 9.93 3.80
CA GLU A 64 -5.93 10.35 2.58
C GLU A 64 -4.99 11.22 1.74
N ILE A 65 -4.71 10.79 0.51
CA ILE A 65 -3.85 11.48 -0.46
C ILE A 65 -4.77 12.16 -1.47
N LYS A 66 -4.83 13.49 -1.46
CA LYS A 66 -5.68 14.26 -2.37
C LYS A 66 -5.14 14.24 -3.79
N SER A 67 -6.02 14.13 -4.79
CA SER A 67 -5.63 14.24 -6.20
C SER A 67 -5.45 15.68 -6.67
N GLY A 68 -4.75 15.86 -7.80
CA GLY A 68 -4.95 17.04 -8.65
C GLY A 68 -4.01 18.23 -8.46
N GLN A 69 -2.83 18.09 -7.84
CA GLN A 69 -1.86 19.20 -7.72
C GLN A 69 -0.41 18.77 -7.97
N GLY A 70 0.32 19.56 -8.78
CA GLY A 70 1.77 19.47 -8.93
C GLY A 70 2.32 18.13 -9.43
N ASP A 71 3.51 17.79 -8.95
CA ASP A 71 4.25 16.55 -9.25
C ASP A 71 3.81 15.35 -8.38
N GLY A 72 2.76 15.51 -7.58
CA GLY A 72 2.30 14.52 -6.61
C GLY A 72 2.95 14.65 -5.23
N LEU A 73 4.20 15.12 -5.12
CA LEU A 73 4.87 15.28 -3.81
C LEU A 73 4.33 16.46 -3.00
N THR A 74 3.66 17.36 -3.69
CA THR A 74 2.93 18.49 -3.12
C THR A 74 1.46 18.18 -2.87
N ASN A 75 1.00 16.93 -3.11
CA ASN A 75 -0.38 16.55 -2.83
C ASN A 75 -0.71 16.81 -1.35
N PRO A 76 -1.82 17.50 -1.05
CA PRO A 76 -2.33 17.59 0.30
C PRO A 76 -2.62 16.19 0.84
N MET A 77 -2.22 15.95 2.08
CA MET A 77 -2.52 14.72 2.80
C MET A 77 -3.31 15.03 4.07
N VAL A 78 -4.31 14.20 4.37
CA VAL A 78 -5.08 14.26 5.62
C VAL A 78 -4.88 12.97 6.39
N GLN A 79 -4.58 13.08 7.68
CA GLN A 79 -4.43 11.91 8.55
C GLN A 79 -5.70 11.68 9.35
N HIS A 80 -6.27 10.48 9.25
CA HIS A 80 -7.45 10.07 10.00
C HIS A 80 -7.08 8.99 11.01
N LEU A 81 -7.41 9.21 12.28
CA LEU A 81 -7.05 8.32 13.38
C LEU A 81 -8.26 7.49 13.82
N PHE A 82 -8.05 6.19 14.01
CA PHE A 82 -9.08 5.22 14.42
C PHE A 82 -8.56 4.29 15.52
N ASP A 83 -9.48 3.71 16.29
CA ASP A 83 -9.15 2.73 17.33
C ASP A 83 -8.92 1.33 16.76
N SER A 84 -9.43 1.07 15.55
CA SER A 84 -9.34 -0.24 14.94
C SER A 84 -9.20 -0.19 13.42
N LEU A 85 -8.62 -1.25 12.87
CA LEU A 85 -8.53 -1.44 11.42
C LEU A 85 -9.92 -1.58 10.78
N PHE A 86 -10.90 -2.07 11.53
CA PHE A 86 -12.27 -2.23 11.06
C PHE A 86 -12.95 -0.87 10.80
N GLU A 87 -12.83 0.05 11.76
CA GLU A 87 -13.34 1.43 11.62
C GLU A 87 -12.62 2.16 10.48
N ALA A 88 -11.28 2.07 10.44
CA ALA A 88 -10.47 2.65 9.38
C ALA A 88 -10.90 2.16 7.99
N LYS A 89 -11.08 0.84 7.81
CA LYS A 89 -11.52 0.27 6.53
C LYS A 89 -12.95 0.67 6.19
N SER A 90 -13.84 0.76 7.18
CA SER A 90 -15.22 1.21 6.97
C SER A 90 -15.27 2.67 6.49
N TYR A 91 -14.46 3.54 7.07
CA TYR A 91 -14.28 4.93 6.62
C TYR A 91 -13.80 4.98 5.16
N VAL A 92 -12.73 4.25 4.83
CA VAL A 92 -12.20 4.21 3.44
C VAL A 92 -13.25 3.70 2.45
N GLN A 93 -14.01 2.68 2.83
CA GLN A 93 -15.07 2.08 1.99
C GLN A 93 -16.16 3.10 1.65
N GLU A 94 -16.64 3.83 2.67
CA GLU A 94 -17.63 4.89 2.50
C GLU A 94 -17.11 6.02 1.61
N ARG A 95 -15.89 6.51 1.87
CA ARG A 95 -15.27 7.62 1.12
C ARG A 95 -15.02 7.29 -0.34
N LEU A 96 -14.68 6.05 -0.65
CA LEU A 96 -14.50 5.57 -2.02
C LEU A 96 -15.82 5.15 -2.71
N GLY A 97 -16.96 5.22 -2.01
CA GLY A 97 -18.29 4.94 -2.56
C GLY A 97 -18.54 3.46 -2.88
N TYR A 98 -17.86 2.56 -2.18
CA TYR A 98 -18.11 1.12 -2.26
C TYR A 98 -19.45 0.76 -1.59
N SER A 99 -20.17 -0.22 -2.14
CA SER A 99 -21.27 -0.83 -1.40
C SER A 99 -20.75 -1.58 -0.19
N ARG A 100 -21.56 -1.73 0.87
CA ARG A 100 -21.19 -2.50 2.08
C ARG A 100 -20.82 -3.96 1.78
N LEU A 101 -21.31 -4.50 0.66
CA LEU A 101 -21.06 -5.88 0.22
C LEU A 101 -19.85 -6.01 -0.70
N ASP A 102 -19.31 -4.90 -1.20
CA ASP A 102 -18.19 -4.92 -2.14
C ASP A 102 -16.87 -5.12 -1.37
N GLU A 103 -15.99 -5.95 -1.90
CA GLU A 103 -14.62 -6.05 -1.42
C GLU A 103 -13.81 -4.86 -1.97
N MET A 104 -13.20 -4.08 -1.06
CA MET A 104 -12.30 -3.00 -1.46
C MET A 104 -11.07 -3.57 -2.17
N LYS A 105 -10.70 -2.97 -3.30
CA LYS A 105 -9.50 -3.37 -4.05
C LYS A 105 -8.28 -2.66 -3.48
N GLU A 106 -7.23 -3.43 -3.25
CA GLU A 106 -5.96 -2.97 -2.68
C GLU A 106 -4.86 -3.05 -3.73
N LEU A 107 -4.04 -2.01 -3.83
CA LEU A 107 -2.74 -2.04 -4.50
C LEU A 107 -1.70 -2.40 -3.45
N THR A 108 -1.32 -3.67 -3.38
CA THR A 108 -0.53 -4.19 -2.25
C THR A 108 0.91 -4.50 -2.61
N GLU A 109 1.23 -4.70 -3.89
CA GLU A 109 2.55 -5.24 -4.23
C GLU A 109 3.68 -4.27 -3.91
N MET A 110 3.43 -2.93 -3.97
CA MET A 110 4.32 -1.79 -3.66
C MET A 110 5.74 -2.21 -3.24
N PRO A 111 6.53 -2.80 -4.16
CA PRO A 111 7.66 -3.66 -3.78
C PRO A 111 8.79 -2.81 -3.18
N PHE A 112 8.80 -1.53 -3.51
CA PHE A 112 9.72 -0.56 -2.94
C PHE A 112 9.60 -0.45 -1.41
N LEU A 113 8.37 -0.23 -0.92
CA LEU A 113 8.08 -0.01 0.49
C LEU A 113 8.45 -1.25 1.32
N THR A 114 8.17 -2.44 0.80
CA THR A 114 8.43 -3.70 1.49
C THR A 114 9.89 -4.16 1.35
N LYS A 115 10.50 -4.03 0.17
CA LYS A 115 11.87 -4.53 -0.10
C LYS A 115 12.96 -3.62 0.46
N PHE A 116 12.84 -2.31 0.30
CA PHE A 116 13.90 -1.36 0.64
C PHE A 116 13.61 -0.58 1.92
N MET A 117 12.37 -0.11 2.10
CA MET A 117 11.98 0.62 3.32
C MET A 117 11.52 -0.29 4.46
N ARG A 118 11.34 -1.60 4.18
CA ARG A 118 11.00 -2.66 5.14
C ARG A 118 9.68 -2.42 5.89
N PHE A 119 8.70 -1.79 5.27
CA PHE A 119 7.37 -1.64 5.85
C PHE A 119 6.78 -3.04 6.15
N SER A 120 6.25 -3.24 7.37
CA SER A 120 5.63 -4.52 7.72
C SER A 120 4.24 -4.70 7.11
N SER A 121 3.59 -3.60 6.73
CA SER A 121 2.39 -3.61 5.91
C SER A 121 2.26 -2.33 5.10
N ALA A 122 1.65 -2.42 3.93
CA ALA A 122 1.34 -1.28 3.08
C ALA A 122 0.12 -1.63 2.21
N TRP A 123 -0.97 -0.89 2.41
CA TRP A 123 -2.23 -1.04 1.68
C TRP A 123 -2.62 0.31 1.10
N LEU A 124 -2.81 0.36 -0.20
CA LEU A 124 -3.24 1.55 -0.91
C LEU A 124 -4.59 1.26 -1.58
N TYR A 125 -5.60 2.03 -1.21
CA TYR A 125 -6.97 1.91 -1.67
C TYR A 125 -7.30 3.03 -2.65
N VAL A 126 -7.93 2.67 -3.77
CA VAL A 126 -8.29 3.60 -4.85
C VAL A 126 -9.73 3.34 -5.31
N ASN A 127 -10.39 4.33 -5.90
CA ASN A 127 -11.75 4.15 -6.41
C ASN A 127 -11.74 3.28 -7.68
N PRO A 128 -12.38 2.09 -7.69
CA PRO A 128 -12.31 1.15 -8.81
C PRO A 128 -13.09 1.62 -10.04
N ARG A 129 -14.02 2.58 -9.89
CA ARG A 129 -14.80 3.13 -11.02
C ARG A 129 -13.96 4.08 -11.87
N CYS A 130 -13.04 4.80 -11.24
CA CYS A 130 -12.15 5.75 -11.92
C CYS A 130 -10.76 5.16 -12.22
N ASN A 131 -10.44 4.01 -11.60
CA ASN A 131 -9.17 3.32 -11.73
C ASN A 131 -9.40 1.92 -12.31
N VAL A 132 -9.28 1.80 -13.63
CA VAL A 132 -9.44 0.50 -14.32
C VAL A 132 -8.17 -0.32 -14.12
N PHE A 133 -8.28 -1.38 -13.32
CA PHE A 133 -7.21 -2.37 -13.17
C PHE A 133 -7.16 -3.20 -14.45
N ALA A 134 -6.17 -2.96 -15.31
CA ALA A 134 -5.82 -3.98 -16.30
C ALA A 134 -5.53 -5.27 -15.51
N PRO A 135 -6.12 -6.43 -15.86
CA PRO A 135 -5.72 -7.68 -15.22
C PRO A 135 -4.20 -7.76 -15.35
N LEU A 136 -3.50 -7.99 -14.23
CA LEU A 136 -2.05 -8.23 -14.19
C LEU A 136 -1.74 -9.08 -15.41
N ALA A 137 -1.16 -8.45 -16.45
CA ALA A 137 -0.86 -9.18 -17.66
C ALA A 137 0.23 -10.14 -17.23
N ASP A 138 -0.18 -11.39 -17.05
CA ASP A 138 0.67 -12.54 -16.78
C ASP A 138 1.97 -12.32 -17.57
N LYS A 139 3.13 -12.45 -16.93
CA LYS A 139 4.43 -12.22 -17.59
C LYS A 139 4.52 -13.04 -18.90
N LEU A 140 3.78 -14.14 -18.96
CA LEU A 140 3.55 -14.98 -20.13
C LEU A 140 2.84 -14.27 -21.30
N ALA A 141 1.85 -13.41 -21.05
CA ALA A 141 1.14 -12.66 -22.07
C ALA A 141 2.07 -11.63 -22.75
N PHE A 142 2.86 -10.88 -21.97
CA PHE A 142 3.81 -9.91 -22.53
C PHE A 142 4.91 -10.57 -23.35
N GLN A 143 5.43 -11.71 -22.90
CA GLN A 143 6.38 -12.55 -23.65
C GLN A 143 5.80 -13.09 -24.97
N ARG A 144 4.48 -13.29 -25.06
CA ARG A 144 3.82 -13.78 -26.29
C ARG A 144 3.59 -12.69 -27.33
N VAL A 145 3.46 -11.42 -26.93
CA VAL A 145 3.24 -10.30 -27.87
C VAL A 145 4.54 -9.59 -28.29
N GLN A 146 5.60 -9.70 -27.50
CA GLN A 146 6.90 -9.06 -27.77
C GLN A 146 7.48 -9.39 -29.16
N PRO A 147 7.41 -10.65 -29.66
CA PRO A 147 7.93 -10.97 -31.00
C PRO A 147 7.06 -10.38 -32.14
N LEU A 148 5.76 -10.20 -31.92
CA LEU A 148 4.84 -9.59 -32.89
C LEU A 148 5.06 -8.09 -33.01
N LEU A 149 5.32 -7.41 -31.88
CA LEU A 149 5.67 -5.99 -31.86
C LEU A 149 7.01 -5.71 -32.56
N GLN A 150 8.02 -6.58 -32.35
CA GLN A 150 9.30 -6.47 -33.07
C GLN A 150 9.14 -6.71 -34.58
N ARG A 151 8.25 -7.63 -34.99
CA ARG A 151 7.93 -7.84 -36.41
C ARG A 151 7.20 -6.67 -37.05
N LEU A 152 6.30 -6.01 -36.33
CA LEU A 152 5.60 -4.83 -36.81
C LEU A 152 6.56 -3.63 -37.00
N GLN A 153 7.57 -3.50 -36.14
CA GLN A 153 8.62 -2.49 -36.29
C GLN A 153 9.57 -2.77 -37.47
N GLN A 154 9.83 -4.04 -37.80
CA GLN A 154 10.69 -4.40 -38.93
C GLN A 154 10.03 -4.23 -40.30
N LEU A 155 8.70 -4.24 -40.37
CA LEU A 155 7.94 -4.18 -41.62
C LEU A 155 7.83 -2.78 -42.23
N HIS A 156 8.41 -1.73 -41.64
CA HIS A 156 8.40 -0.35 -42.16
C HIS A 156 7.01 0.13 -42.64
N LEU A 157 5.92 -0.33 -42.00
CA LEU A 157 4.54 0.10 -42.30
C LEU A 157 4.14 1.37 -41.51
N ILE A 158 5.13 2.11 -41.00
CA ILE A 158 4.93 3.43 -40.40
C ILE A 158 5.89 4.34 -41.17
N ASP A 159 5.36 5.03 -42.18
CA ASP A 159 6.10 6.01 -42.95
C ASP A 159 6.52 7.18 -42.04
N ASP A 160 7.82 7.47 -42.06
CA ASP A 160 8.54 8.48 -41.28
C ASP A 160 8.48 9.87 -41.96
N ASP A 161 7.28 10.30 -42.37
CA ASP A 161 7.05 11.60 -43.02
C ASP A 161 5.90 12.37 -42.37
N SER A 162 6.13 12.83 -41.14
CA SER A 162 5.62 14.12 -40.69
C SER A 162 6.57 14.70 -39.64
N GLU A 163 7.28 15.76 -40.00
CA GLU A 163 7.99 16.65 -39.06
C GLU A 163 7.01 17.50 -38.23
N GLN A 164 5.93 16.89 -37.73
CA GLN A 164 5.01 17.49 -36.77
C GLN A 164 4.81 16.50 -35.61
N GLU A 165 5.19 16.95 -34.42
CA GLU A 165 5.03 16.26 -33.12
C GLU A 165 5.92 15.03 -32.84
N LYS A 166 7.26 15.24 -32.84
CA LYS A 166 8.15 14.49 -31.92
C LYS A 166 8.08 15.07 -30.50
N GLU A 167 6.86 15.22 -29.98
CA GLU A 167 6.59 15.66 -28.61
C GLU A 167 5.62 14.69 -27.90
N GLU A 168 5.86 13.38 -28.03
CA GLU A 168 5.14 12.32 -27.30
C GLU A 168 6.16 11.31 -26.78
N THR A 169 6.38 11.03 -25.50
CA THR A 169 5.71 11.40 -24.25
C THR A 169 6.79 11.40 -23.17
N LYS A 170 7.39 12.56 -22.91
CA LYS A 170 8.05 12.78 -21.61
C LYS A 170 6.92 12.61 -20.58
N TYR A 171 7.03 11.70 -19.63
CA TYR A 171 5.96 11.32 -18.70
C TYR A 171 5.48 12.52 -17.85
N TYR A 172 4.64 13.35 -18.44
CA TYR A 172 3.94 14.42 -17.76
C TYR A 172 2.74 13.75 -17.06
N CYS A 173 2.89 13.46 -15.77
CA CYS A 173 1.74 13.26 -14.88
C CYS A 173 0.86 14.52 -14.81
N TYR A 174 1.36 15.63 -15.34
CA TYR A 174 0.61 16.80 -15.72
C TYR A 174 -0.20 16.48 -16.98
N GLY A 175 -1.44 16.02 -16.79
CA GLY A 175 -2.39 16.09 -17.90
C GLY A 175 -2.49 17.54 -18.40
N PRO A 176 -2.90 17.77 -19.67
CA PRO A 176 -3.04 19.12 -20.22
C PRO A 176 -3.87 19.96 -19.24
N ASN A 177 -3.39 21.18 -18.94
CA ASN A 177 -3.99 22.18 -18.05
C ASN A 177 -5.40 21.80 -17.55
N GLY A 178 -5.50 21.20 -16.36
CA GLY A 178 -6.80 20.84 -15.75
C GLY A 178 -7.09 19.36 -15.57
N ALA A 179 -6.10 18.45 -15.62
CA ALA A 179 -6.28 17.08 -15.13
C ALA A 179 -6.31 17.02 -13.58
N VAL A 180 -7.27 17.72 -12.96
CA VAL A 180 -7.53 17.75 -11.50
C VAL A 180 -7.83 16.36 -10.93
N GLU A 181 -8.04 15.37 -11.80
CA GLU A 181 -8.35 13.99 -11.42
C GLU A 181 -7.12 13.13 -11.15
N LEU A 182 -5.93 13.39 -11.71
CA LEU A 182 -4.79 12.48 -11.54
C LEU A 182 -4.14 12.62 -10.15
N ASN A 183 -3.65 11.50 -9.63
CA ASN A 183 -2.97 11.43 -8.34
C ASN A 183 -1.54 10.93 -8.51
N ALA A 184 -0.62 11.82 -8.91
CA ALA A 184 0.75 11.48 -9.28
C ALA A 184 1.52 10.71 -8.17
N MET A 185 1.32 11.04 -6.89
CA MET A 185 1.92 10.28 -5.79
C MET A 185 1.47 8.81 -5.77
N VAL A 186 0.18 8.58 -6.00
CA VAL A 186 -0.41 7.24 -6.05
C VAL A 186 0.03 6.47 -7.29
N ILE A 187 0.18 7.17 -8.43
CA ILE A 187 0.79 6.61 -9.64
C ILE A 187 2.18 6.09 -9.31
N PHE A 188 3.02 6.90 -8.65
CA PHE A 188 4.37 6.49 -8.28
C PHE A 188 4.35 5.27 -7.38
N PHE A 189 3.54 5.24 -6.31
CA PHE A 189 3.47 4.07 -5.44
C PHE A 189 3.05 2.77 -6.17
N GLY A 190 2.25 2.88 -7.23
CA GLY A 190 1.87 1.75 -8.08
C GLY A 190 2.98 1.25 -9.02
N CYS A 191 4.09 1.97 -9.17
CA CYS A 191 5.18 1.59 -10.09
C CYS A 191 6.00 0.39 -9.58
N SER A 192 6.37 -0.47 -10.53
CA SER A 192 7.30 -1.57 -10.32
C SER A 192 8.74 -1.06 -10.46
N ILE A 193 9.57 -1.25 -9.43
CA ILE A 193 11.00 -0.88 -9.52
C ILE A 193 11.79 -1.68 -10.56
N PRO A 194 11.59 -2.99 -10.77
CA PRO A 194 12.38 -3.77 -11.74
C PRO A 194 12.56 -3.16 -13.15
N ASP A 195 11.59 -2.38 -13.62
CA ASP A 195 11.64 -1.68 -14.92
C ASP A 195 11.44 -0.16 -14.77
N GLY A 196 11.32 0.34 -13.53
CA GLY A 196 11.13 1.76 -13.20
C GLY A 196 9.83 2.39 -13.73
N PHE A 197 9.11 1.71 -14.64
CA PHE A 197 8.14 2.33 -15.54
C PHE A 197 7.00 1.39 -15.98
N SER A 198 6.98 0.09 -15.68
CA SER A 198 5.88 -0.79 -16.14
C SER A 198 4.59 -0.56 -15.36
N ARG A 199 3.74 0.24 -16.02
CA ARG A 199 2.26 0.33 -16.09
C ARG A 199 1.40 -0.05 -14.88
N PHE A 200 0.40 0.81 -14.59
CA PHE A 200 -0.98 0.71 -15.15
C PHE A 200 -1.98 1.66 -14.47
N LEU A 201 -1.63 2.26 -13.34
CA LEU A 201 -2.53 3.18 -12.68
C LEU A 201 -2.26 4.59 -13.17
N ASN A 202 -3.03 5.06 -14.16
CA ASN A 202 -3.36 6.49 -14.20
C ASN A 202 -4.29 6.76 -13.03
N ALA A 203 -3.73 6.71 -11.82
CA ALA A 203 -4.45 6.79 -10.58
C ALA A 203 -5.27 8.07 -10.57
N ARG A 204 -6.58 7.96 -10.36
CA ARG A 204 -7.50 9.08 -10.30
C ARG A 204 -8.21 9.18 -8.97
N GLY A 205 -8.43 10.43 -8.56
CA GLY A 205 -9.13 10.81 -7.35
C GLY A 205 -8.31 10.61 -6.07
N ASP A 206 -8.97 10.92 -4.96
CA ASP A 206 -8.42 10.69 -3.64
C ASP A 206 -8.16 9.20 -3.41
N SER A 207 -7.07 8.91 -2.71
CA SER A 207 -6.65 7.54 -2.38
C SER A 207 -6.30 7.45 -0.91
N PHE A 208 -6.38 6.25 -0.36
CA PHE A 208 -6.20 6.05 1.09
C PHE A 208 -5.10 5.04 1.33
N PHE A 209 -4.12 5.41 2.14
CA PHE A 209 -3.01 4.54 2.53
C PHE A 209 -3.15 4.11 3.99
N ILE A 210 -2.96 2.82 4.25
CA ILE A 210 -2.84 2.26 5.58
C ILE A 210 -1.56 1.41 5.59
N GLY A 211 -0.67 1.63 6.56
CA GLY A 211 0.56 0.85 6.62
C GLY A 211 1.25 0.94 7.96
N THR A 212 2.25 0.08 8.12
CA THR A 212 3.10 0.02 9.31
C THR A 212 4.57 -0.05 8.92
N THR A 213 5.41 0.67 9.66
CA THR A 213 6.87 0.67 9.49
C THR A 213 7.46 -0.68 9.88
N ALA A 214 8.77 -0.87 9.65
CA ALA A 214 9.49 -2.08 10.09
C ALA A 214 9.37 -2.36 11.60
N GLN A 215 9.19 -1.31 12.40
CA GLN A 215 9.01 -1.37 13.86
C GLN A 215 7.53 -1.43 14.28
N HIS A 216 6.64 -1.79 13.34
CA HIS A 216 5.20 -1.88 13.56
C HIS A 216 4.55 -0.58 14.08
N GLN A 217 5.17 0.57 13.79
CA GLN A 217 4.56 1.88 14.05
C GLN A 217 3.67 2.27 12.88
N PRO A 218 2.59 3.05 13.11
CA PRO A 218 1.73 3.48 12.02
C PRO A 218 2.48 4.41 11.07
N VAL A 219 2.17 4.32 9.77
CA VAL A 219 2.70 5.23 8.76
C VAL A 219 1.90 6.54 8.80
N THR A 220 2.59 7.65 9.05
CA THR A 220 2.05 9.01 9.02
C THR A 220 2.17 9.62 7.62
N SER A 221 1.58 10.80 7.43
CA SER A 221 1.78 11.60 6.21
C SER A 221 3.26 11.93 5.96
N ASN A 222 4.04 12.18 7.02
CA ASN A 222 5.48 12.48 6.88
C ASN A 222 6.27 11.27 6.38
N ILE A 223 5.98 10.09 6.94
CA ILE A 223 6.62 8.84 6.51
C ILE A 223 6.23 8.52 5.06
N LEU A 224 4.95 8.71 4.72
CA LEU A 224 4.47 8.48 3.36
C LEU A 224 5.10 9.48 2.37
N TRP A 225 5.27 10.74 2.75
CA TRP A 225 6.02 11.72 1.97
C TRP A 225 7.48 11.31 1.76
N GLY A 226 8.15 10.83 2.81
CA GLY A 226 9.51 10.28 2.70
C GLY A 226 9.59 9.11 1.73
N ALA A 227 8.60 8.21 1.77
CA ALA A 227 8.49 7.10 0.84
C ALA A 227 8.31 7.55 -0.61
N ALA A 228 7.47 8.56 -0.84
CA ALA A 228 7.25 9.13 -2.16
C ALA A 228 8.52 9.81 -2.71
N ASN A 229 9.27 10.54 -1.87
CA ASN A 229 10.52 11.15 -2.30
C ASN A 229 11.61 10.11 -2.59
N PHE A 230 11.71 9.06 -1.77
CA PHE A 230 12.66 7.97 -2.05
C PHE A 230 12.36 7.38 -3.42
N LEU A 231 11.09 7.12 -3.70
CA LEU A 231 10.69 6.58 -4.99
C LEU A 231 10.99 7.56 -6.14
N ARG A 232 10.74 8.85 -5.97
CA ARG A 232 11.12 9.89 -6.95
C ARG A 232 12.62 9.88 -7.23
N ASP A 233 13.45 9.86 -6.19
CA ASP A 233 14.90 9.85 -6.35
C ASP A 233 15.36 8.53 -7.00
N ALA A 234 14.70 7.41 -6.68
CA ALA A 234 14.97 6.12 -7.30
C ALA A 234 14.61 6.09 -8.79
N MET A 235 13.49 6.72 -9.19
CA MET A 235 13.11 6.88 -10.59
C MET A 235 14.16 7.69 -11.37
N GLY A 236 14.78 8.70 -10.74
CA GLY A 236 15.90 9.44 -11.33
C GLY A 236 17.07 8.55 -11.75
N CYS A 237 17.35 7.47 -11.00
CA CYS A 237 18.39 6.50 -11.36
C CYS A 237 18.05 5.65 -12.59
N TYR A 238 16.79 5.58 -13.02
CA TYR A 238 16.39 4.87 -14.25
C TYR A 238 16.43 5.77 -15.48
N SER A 239 16.28 7.08 -15.32
CA SER A 239 16.40 8.05 -16.42
C SER A 239 17.85 8.37 -16.80
N ASP A 240 18.83 7.93 -16.02
CA ASP A 240 20.26 8.15 -16.26
C ASP A 240 20.83 7.05 -17.17
N SER A 241 21.22 7.41 -18.39
CA SER A 241 21.77 6.48 -19.39
C SER A 241 23.10 5.84 -18.98
N ASP A 242 23.85 6.48 -18.07
CA ASP A 242 25.14 6.00 -17.59
C ASP A 242 25.00 5.09 -16.34
N MET A 243 23.76 4.89 -15.85
CA MET A 243 23.46 4.12 -14.65
C MET A 243 23.20 2.64 -14.96
N ALA A 244 24.24 1.82 -14.87
CA ALA A 244 24.11 0.36 -14.96
C ALA A 244 23.21 -0.22 -13.85
N GLU A 245 22.52 -1.33 -14.14
CA GLU A 245 21.59 -1.99 -13.21
C GLU A 245 22.23 -2.39 -11.87
N GLU A 246 23.44 -2.93 -11.90
CA GLU A 246 24.18 -3.33 -10.69
C GLU A 246 24.44 -2.13 -9.77
N LYS A 247 24.98 -1.04 -10.34
CA LYS A 247 25.24 0.21 -9.62
C LYS A 247 23.96 0.81 -9.04
N ARG A 248 22.86 0.77 -9.79
CA ARG A 248 21.55 1.22 -9.32
C ARG A 248 21.04 0.40 -8.13
N ASN A 249 21.17 -0.92 -8.21
CA ASN A 249 20.78 -1.82 -7.12
C ASN A 249 21.60 -1.55 -5.85
N ASP A 250 22.90 -1.31 -5.97
CA ASP A 250 23.76 -0.93 -4.84
C ASP A 250 23.33 0.38 -4.19
N VAL A 251 22.96 1.38 -5.00
CA VAL A 251 22.40 2.66 -4.51
C VAL A 251 21.13 2.41 -3.71
N PHE A 252 20.20 1.61 -4.21
CA PHE A 252 18.93 1.35 -3.51
C PHE A 252 19.11 0.55 -2.22
N VAL A 253 20.04 -0.42 -2.21
CA VAL A 253 20.42 -1.15 -0.98
C VAL A 253 21.02 -0.21 0.05
N LYS A 254 21.93 0.67 -0.37
CA LYS A 254 22.54 1.69 0.49
C LYS A 254 21.48 2.63 1.08
N TRP A 255 20.58 3.15 0.24
CA TRP A 255 19.50 4.04 0.68
C TRP A 255 18.53 3.34 1.63
N GLY A 256 18.12 2.10 1.34
CA GLY A 256 17.27 1.31 2.24
C GLY A 256 17.92 1.11 3.61
N TRP A 257 19.23 0.85 3.65
CA TRP A 257 19.98 0.78 4.90
C TRP A 257 20.03 2.13 5.63
N GLN A 258 20.33 3.22 4.93
CA GLN A 258 20.30 4.57 5.52
C GLN A 258 18.91 4.93 6.08
N TYR A 259 17.86 4.55 5.35
CA TYR A 259 16.48 4.77 5.76
C TYR A 259 16.16 4.02 7.05
N SER A 260 16.56 2.75 7.13
CA SER A 260 16.37 1.92 8.34
C SER A 260 17.06 2.50 9.59
N ARG A 261 18.06 3.36 9.39
CA ARG A 261 18.82 4.03 10.45
C ARG A 261 18.36 5.46 10.73
N GLY A 262 17.35 5.97 10.03
CA GLY A 262 16.91 7.36 10.20
C GLY A 262 17.86 8.39 9.59
N THR A 263 18.67 8.00 8.61
CA THR A 263 19.76 8.84 8.05
C THR A 263 19.64 9.13 6.57
N TRP A 264 18.64 8.55 5.90
CA TRP A 264 18.38 8.84 4.50
C TRP A 264 17.60 10.15 4.41
N GLN A 265 17.98 10.99 3.45
CA GLN A 265 17.31 12.25 3.15
C GLN A 265 17.12 12.32 1.63
N PRO A 266 16.02 12.93 1.16
CA PRO A 266 15.78 13.06 -0.27
C PRO A 266 16.79 14.01 -0.91
N ALA A 267 17.10 13.77 -2.19
CA ALA A 267 18.00 14.62 -2.97
C ALA A 267 17.42 16.02 -3.22
N SER A 268 16.09 16.15 -3.15
CA SER A 268 15.36 17.42 -3.22
C SER A 268 14.11 17.36 -2.33
N GLY A 269 13.75 18.46 -1.66
CA GLY A 269 12.59 18.49 -0.76
C GLY A 269 12.70 19.59 0.30
N ASP A 270 11.78 19.57 1.27
CA ASP A 270 11.83 20.45 2.44
C ASP A 270 12.51 19.73 3.60
N ASP A 271 13.75 20.15 3.91
CA ASP A 271 14.58 19.64 5.00
C ASP A 271 13.93 19.77 6.40
N ARG A 272 12.83 20.51 6.51
CA ARG A 272 12.07 20.69 7.75
C ARG A 272 11.11 19.55 8.04
N ILE A 273 10.80 18.70 7.06
CA ILE A 273 9.87 17.58 7.23
C ILE A 273 10.63 16.37 7.79
N ASN A 274 10.34 16.01 9.04
CA ASN A 274 10.85 14.77 9.63
C ASN A 274 10.13 13.56 9.02
N LEU A 275 10.75 12.94 8.00
CA LEU A 275 10.24 11.76 7.30
C LEU A 275 10.23 10.45 8.12
N TYR A 276 10.65 10.49 9.38
CA TYR A 276 10.61 9.36 10.33
C TYR A 276 9.63 9.60 11.48
N GLU A 277 8.85 10.69 11.44
CA GLU A 277 7.90 11.04 12.50
C GLU A 277 6.71 10.08 12.52
N THR A 278 6.58 9.31 13.61
CA THR A 278 5.48 8.37 13.81
C THR A 278 4.32 8.96 14.61
N ASN A 279 4.51 10.12 15.24
CA ASN A 279 3.44 10.82 15.93
C ASN A 279 2.55 11.57 14.91
N PRO A 280 1.27 11.19 14.75
CA PRO A 280 0.37 11.83 13.79
C PRO A 280 0.21 13.33 14.00
N PHE A 281 0.33 13.81 15.25
CA PHE A 281 0.14 15.21 15.60
C PHE A 281 1.37 16.09 15.32
N ARG A 282 2.49 15.50 14.88
CA ARG A 282 3.72 16.22 14.50
C ARG A 282 3.92 16.22 12.97
N CYS A 283 2.84 16.50 12.25
CA CYS A 283 2.85 16.53 10.79
C CYS A 283 3.42 17.84 10.22
N ALA A 284 3.81 17.79 8.94
CA ALA A 284 4.20 19.00 8.21
C ALA A 284 3.05 20.00 8.12
N VAL A 285 3.40 21.29 8.00
CA VAL A 285 2.43 22.37 7.87
C VAL A 285 1.55 22.15 6.64
N GLY A 286 0.23 22.24 6.81
CA GLY A 286 -0.75 22.05 5.72
C GLY A 286 -1.30 20.62 5.59
N TRP A 287 -0.85 19.66 6.39
CA TRP A 287 -1.43 18.31 6.44
C TRP A 287 -2.28 18.12 7.70
N PRO A 288 -3.62 18.29 7.63
CA PRO A 288 -4.46 18.24 8.83
C PRO A 288 -4.57 16.82 9.41
N VAL A 289 -4.91 16.78 10.69
CA VAL A 289 -5.21 15.57 11.44
C VAL A 289 -6.67 15.61 11.87
N VAL A 290 -7.41 14.54 11.60
CA VAL A 290 -8.79 14.34 12.01
C VAL A 290 -8.84 13.13 12.93
N ASP A 291 -9.23 13.35 14.18
CA ASP A 291 -9.29 12.30 15.19
C ASP A 291 -10.71 11.78 15.36
N HIS A 292 -11.03 10.66 14.71
CA HIS A 292 -12.37 10.06 14.76
C HIS A 292 -12.63 9.28 16.05
N ARG A 293 -11.63 9.17 16.94
CA ARG A 293 -11.75 8.42 18.21
C ARG A 293 -12.53 9.20 19.27
N ASP A 294 -12.55 10.52 19.14
CA ASP A 294 -13.17 11.48 20.06
C ASP A 294 -14.61 11.85 19.69
N GLU A 295 -15.10 11.45 18.51
CA GLU A 295 -16.49 11.72 18.06
C GLU A 295 -17.54 10.81 18.73
N ARG A 296 -17.15 10.04 19.76
CA ARG A 296 -18.05 9.24 20.60
C ARG A 296 -18.59 10.06 21.76
N PHE A 297 -19.53 10.97 21.48
CA PHE A 297 -20.39 11.59 22.49
C PHE A 297 -21.86 11.45 22.09
#